data_AF-A0A662LQP4-F1
#
_entry.id   AF-A0A662LQP4-F1
#
_cell.length_a   1.000
_cell.length_b   1.000
_cell.length_c   1.000
_cell.angle_alpha   90.00
_cell.angle_beta   90.00
_cell.angle_gamma   90.00
#
_symmetry.space_group_name_H-M   'P 1'
#
loop_
_entity.id
_entity.type
_entity.pdbx_description
1 polymer ?
#
loop_
_entity_poly.entity_id
_entity_poly.type
_entity_poly.pdbx_seq_one_letter_code
_entity_poly.pdbx_strand_id
1 'polypeptide(L)'
;MNKRDLLAYSFLTVFAVFTIFSMLSMHSFGVPDENAMDQYIIDNTVEETGASNGVTAVVFDYRGFDTLGEATVLFTAVAGVILVFRRLKK
;
A
#
# COMPACT_ATOMS: atom_id res chain seq x y z
N MET A 1 -0.02 -25.09 27.84
CA MET A 1 0.24 -24.22 26.68
C MET A 1 1.70 -23.79 26.75
N ASN A 2 2.47 -23.96 25.66
CA ASN A 2 3.90 -23.64 25.70
C ASN A 2 4.10 -22.12 25.74
N LYS A 3 5.26 -21.65 26.21
CA LYS A 3 5.58 -20.21 26.25
C LYS A 3 5.44 -19.53 24.87
N ARG A 4 5.78 -20.25 23.79
CA ARG A 4 5.62 -19.78 22.41
C ARG A 4 4.16 -19.57 22.02
N ASP A 5 3.30 -20.52 22.38
CA ASP A 5 1.87 -20.46 22.09
C ASP A 5 1.22 -19.32 22.89
N LEU A 6 1.59 -19.18 24.16
CA LEU A 6 1.12 -18.08 25.01
C LEU A 6 1.50 -16.70 24.45
N LEU A 7 2.74 -16.54 23.98
CA LEU A 7 3.20 -15.33 23.31
C LEU A 7 2.41 -15.07 22.02
N ALA A 8 2.23 -16.10 21.18
CA ALA A 8 1.49 -15.97 19.93
C ALA A 8 0.03 -15.54 20.18
N TYR A 9 -0.67 -16.16 21.12
CA TYR A 9 -2.05 -15.79 21.46
C TYR A 9 -2.14 -14.40 22.07
N SER A 10 -1.20 -14.01 22.94
CA SER A 10 -1.17 -12.65 23.50
C SER A 10 -0.99 -11.61 22.40
N PHE A 11 -0.06 -11.84 21.47
CA PHE A 11 0.18 -10.93 20.35
C PHE A 11 -1.05 -10.84 19.44
N LEU A 12 -1.64 -11.98 19.05
CA LEU A 12 -2.82 -12.00 18.20
C LEU A 12 -4.00 -11.30 18.86
N THR A 13 -4.18 -11.48 20.17
CA THR A 13 -5.24 -10.82 20.93
C THR A 13 -5.04 -9.32 20.96
N VAL A 14 -3.83 -8.85 21.26
CA VAL A 14 -3.51 -7.41 21.27
C VAL A 14 -3.70 -6.80 19.88
N PHE A 15 -3.22 -7.47 18.83
CA PHE A 15 -3.39 -7.02 17.46
C PHE A 15 -4.87 -6.96 17.07
N ALA A 16 -5.65 -7.99 17.38
CA ALA A 16 -7.08 -8.02 17.10
C ALA A 16 -7.85 -6.90 17.83
N VAL A 17 -7.57 -6.71 19.13
CA VAL A 17 -8.18 -5.61 19.91
C VAL A 17 -7.82 -4.26 19.32
N PHE A 18 -6.55 -4.06 18.94
CA PHE A 18 -6.11 -2.83 18.28
C PHE A 18 -6.86 -2.60 16.96
N THR A 19 -6.93 -3.60 16.07
CA THR A 19 -7.65 -3.48 14.80
C THR A 19 -9.14 -3.20 14.99
N ILE A 20 -9.80 -3.88 15.93
CA ILE A 20 -11.22 -3.64 16.25
C ILE A 20 -11.39 -2.20 16.76
N PHE A 21 -10.55 -1.76 17.68
CA PHE A 21 -10.59 -0.40 18.20
C PHE A 21 -10.37 0.65 17.09
N SER A 22 -9.42 0.41 16.19
CA SER A 22 -9.20 1.27 15.01
C SER A 22 -10.43 1.34 14.11
N MET A 23 -11.09 0.21 13.83
CA MET A 23 -12.32 0.18 13.04
C MET A 23 -13.45 0.97 13.69
N LEU A 24 -13.60 0.86 15.01
CA LEU A 24 -14.59 1.63 15.77
C LEU A 24 -14.26 3.12 15.84
N SER A 25 -13.00 3.49 15.60
CA SER A 25 -12.50 4.87 15.59
C SER A 25 -12.42 5.48 14.18
N MET A 26 -12.89 4.78 13.14
CA MET A 26 -12.91 5.31 11.78
C MET A 26 -13.92 6.45 11.64
N HIS A 27 -13.64 7.40 10.74
CA HIS A 27 -14.58 8.46 10.37
C HIS A 27 -15.89 7.88 9.85
N SER A 28 -16.95 8.70 9.94
CA SER A 28 -18.26 8.31 9.39
C SER A 28 -18.17 8.11 7.89
N PHE A 29 -18.79 7.04 7.41
CA PHE A 29 -18.81 6.74 5.97
C PHE A 29 -19.41 7.90 5.18
N GLY A 30 -18.72 8.32 4.12
CA GLY A 30 -19.18 9.39 3.22
C GLY A 30 -18.91 10.82 3.70
N VAL A 31 -18.22 11.00 4.84
CA VAL A 31 -17.85 12.33 5.36
C VAL A 31 -16.33 12.39 5.54
N PRO A 32 -15.58 12.78 4.50
CA PRO A 32 -14.14 13.03 4.64
C PRO A 32 -13.90 14.37 5.35
N ASP A 33 -13.10 14.38 6.42
CA ASP A 33 -12.81 15.59 7.19
C ASP A 33 -11.81 16.52 6.48
N GLU A 34 -10.82 15.96 5.76
CA GLU A 34 -9.76 16.69 5.05
C GLU A 34 -9.67 16.20 3.61
N ASN A 35 -10.37 16.88 2.69
CA ASN A 35 -10.48 16.47 1.28
C ASN A 35 -9.90 17.49 0.29
N ALA A 36 -9.17 18.51 0.77
CA ALA A 36 -8.64 19.57 -0.10
C ALA A 36 -7.70 19.03 -1.18
N MET A 37 -6.84 18.07 -0.83
CA MET A 37 -5.96 17.39 -1.78
C MET A 37 -6.76 16.56 -2.79
N ASP A 38 -7.73 15.78 -2.32
CA ASP A 38 -8.56 14.92 -3.16
C ASP A 38 -9.35 15.76 -4.17
N GLN A 39 -9.94 16.86 -3.71
CA GLN A 39 -10.69 17.79 -4.54
C GLN A 39 -9.80 18.46 -5.58
N TYR A 40 -8.59 18.89 -5.19
CA TYR A 40 -7.62 19.45 -6.13
C TYR A 40 -7.29 18.46 -7.25
N ILE A 41 -7.00 17.21 -6.91
CA ILE A 41 -6.69 16.17 -7.88
C ILE A 41 -7.91 15.95 -8.80
N ILE A 42 -9.12 15.84 -8.25
CA ILE A 42 -10.34 15.65 -9.05
C ILE A 42 -10.53 16.80 -10.06
N ASP A 43 -10.33 18.04 -9.61
CA ASP A 43 -10.59 19.23 -10.43
C ASP A 43 -9.50 19.46 -11.49
N ASN A 44 -8.24 19.11 -11.21
CA ASN A 44 -7.09 19.45 -12.05
C ASN A 44 -6.48 18.25 -12.82
N THR A 45 -6.93 17.01 -12.56
CA THR A 45 -6.38 15.79 -13.17
C THR A 45 -6.18 15.91 -14.68
N VAL A 46 -7.22 16.33 -15.41
CA VAL A 46 -7.20 16.35 -16.88
C VAL A 46 -6.26 17.45 -17.39
N GLU A 47 -6.24 18.61 -16.73
CA GLU A 47 -5.42 19.75 -17.13
C GLU A 47 -3.93 19.49 -16.88
N GLU A 48 -3.58 18.90 -15.73
CA GLU A 48 -2.18 18.70 -15.32
C GLU A 48 -1.54 17.46 -15.93
N THR A 49 -2.31 16.38 -16.14
CA THR A 49 -1.78 15.07 -16.55
C THR A 49 -2.24 14.64 -17.95
N GLY A 50 -3.31 15.24 -18.48
CA GLY A 50 -3.96 14.80 -19.72
C GLY A 50 -4.73 13.47 -19.60
N ALA A 51 -4.66 12.80 -18.45
CA ALA A 51 -5.38 11.55 -18.23
C ALA A 51 -6.84 11.85 -17.83
N SER A 52 -7.80 11.17 -18.47
CA SER A 52 -9.22 11.28 -18.07
C SER A 52 -9.55 10.45 -16.82
N ASN A 53 -8.63 9.59 -16.37
CA ASN A 53 -8.81 8.74 -15.21
C ASN A 53 -7.94 9.25 -14.05
N GLY A 54 -8.58 9.82 -13.02
CA GLY A 54 -7.91 10.34 -11.83
C GLY A 54 -7.10 9.28 -11.07
N VAL A 55 -7.52 8.01 -11.06
CA VAL A 55 -6.75 6.96 -10.39
C VAL A 55 -5.43 6.70 -11.11
N THR A 56 -5.45 6.63 -12.44
CA THR A 56 -4.24 6.46 -13.25
C THR A 56 -3.32 7.67 -13.11
N ALA A 57 -3.88 8.88 -13.15
CA ALA A 57 -3.15 10.12 -12.94
C ALA A 57 -2.46 10.16 -11.57
N VAL A 58 -3.14 9.71 -10.51
CA VAL A 58 -2.53 9.63 -9.18
C VAL A 58 -1.37 8.65 -9.14
N VAL A 59 -1.56 7.43 -9.65
CA VAL A 59 -0.54 6.37 -9.54
C VAL A 59 0.66 6.62 -10.44
N PHE A 60 0.48 7.22 -11.62
CA PHE A 60 1.59 7.41 -12.58
C PHE A 60 2.17 8.82 -12.62
N ASP A 61 1.36 9.86 -12.41
CA ASP A 61 1.80 11.25 -12.52
C ASP A 61 2.04 11.87 -11.14
N TYR A 62 0.99 12.06 -10.33
CA TYR A 62 1.12 12.71 -9.01
C TYR A 62 2.01 11.93 -8.04
N ARG A 63 1.88 10.59 -8.03
CA ARG A 63 2.62 9.67 -7.15
C ARG A 63 3.41 8.63 -7.95
N GLY A 64 3.91 9.02 -9.12
CA GLY A 64 4.70 8.13 -9.98
C GLY A 64 5.94 7.53 -9.30
N PHE A 65 6.50 8.21 -8.30
CA PHE A 65 7.65 7.69 -7.54
C PHE A 65 7.31 6.44 -6.71
N ASP A 66 6.10 6.35 -6.17
CA ASP A 66 5.64 5.17 -5.42
C ASP A 66 5.54 3.96 -6.37
N THR A 67 4.97 4.16 -7.56
CA THR A 67 4.86 3.14 -8.62
C THR A 67 6.21 2.72 -9.19
N LEU A 68 7.17 3.65 -9.32
CA LEU A 68 8.55 3.32 -9.66
C LEU A 68 9.18 2.42 -8.58
N GLY A 69 8.87 2.68 -7.30
CA GLY A 69 9.23 1.84 -6.17
C GLY A 69 8.63 0.44 -6.29
N GLU A 70 7.33 0.32 -6.56
CA GLU A 70 6.65 -0.96 -6.80
C GLU A 70 7.29 -1.75 -7.94
N ALA A 71 7.57 -1.10 -9.07
CA ALA A 71 8.26 -1.72 -10.20
C ALA A 71 9.66 -2.20 -9.82
N THR A 72 10.39 -1.44 -8.99
CA THR A 72 11.71 -1.82 -8.48
C THR A 72 11.63 -3.03 -7.54
N VAL A 73 10.63 -3.09 -6.66
CA VAL A 73 10.40 -4.26 -5.78
C VAL A 73 10.10 -5.50 -6.62
N LEU A 74 9.22 -5.41 -7.62
CA LEU A 74 8.92 -6.55 -8.50
C LEU A 74 10.15 -6.98 -9.31
N PHE A 75 10.89 -6.02 -9.86
CA PHE A 75 12.12 -6.31 -10.59
C PHE A 75 13.16 -7.02 -9.71
N THR A 76 13.40 -6.50 -8.51
CA THR A 76 14.36 -7.11 -7.57
C THR A 76 13.91 -8.48 -7.08
N ALA A 77 12.61 -8.70 -6.86
CA ALA A 77 12.06 -10.01 -6.52
C ALA A 77 12.32 -11.04 -7.63
N VAL A 78 12.01 -10.69 -8.89
CA VAL A 78 12.24 -11.57 -10.05
C VAL A 78 13.74 -11.82 -10.26
N ALA A 79 14.55 -10.76 -10.21
CA ALA A 79 16.01 -10.88 -10.31
C ALA A 79 16.59 -11.77 -9.19
N GLY A 80 16.11 -11.62 -7.96
CA GLY A 80 16.50 -12.45 -6.82
C GLY A 80 16.19 -13.93 -7.02
N VAL A 81 14.98 -14.25 -7.50
CA VAL A 81 14.61 -15.64 -7.84
C VAL A 81 15.53 -16.18 -8.93
N ILE A 82 15.75 -15.44 -10.01
CA ILE A 82 16.66 -15.89 -11.09
C ILE A 82 18.07 -16.16 -10.55
N LEU A 83 18.61 -15.28 -9.72
CA LEU A 83 19.95 -15.43 -9.14
C LEU A 83 20.07 -16.68 -8.25
N VAL A 84 19.07 -16.95 -7.41
CA VAL A 84 19.04 -18.14 -6.54
C VAL A 84 18.95 -19.44 -7.35
N PHE A 85 18.16 -19.46 -8.42
CA PHE A 85 17.94 -20.66 -9.24
C PHE A 85 18.91 -20.80 -10.42
N ARG A 86 19.80 -19.83 -10.67
CA ARG A 86 20.76 -19.89 -11.77
C ARG A 86 21.76 -21.02 -11.57
N ARG A 87 21.76 -22.00 -12.48
CA ARG A 87 22.80 -23.02 -12.53
C ARG A 87 24.11 -22.42 -13.04
N LEU A 88 25.11 -22.32 -12.19
CA LEU A 88 26.48 -22.07 -12.60
C LEU A 88 27.02 -23.35 -13.23
N LYS A 89 27.15 -23.39 -14.56
CA LYS A 89 28.00 -24.40 -15.19
C LYS A 89 29.44 -24.09 -14.78
N LYS A 90 30.11 -25.08 -14.19
CA LYS A 90 31.57 -25.05 -14.00
C LYS A 90 32.27 -25.04 -15.34
#